data_AF-A0A0A8ZST9-F1
#
_entry.id   AF-A0A0A8ZST9-F1
#
_cell.length_a   1.000
_cell.length_b   1.000
_cell.length_c   1.000
_cell.angle_alpha   90.00
_cell.angle_beta   90.00
_cell.angle_gamma   90.00
#
_symmetry.space_group_name_H-M   'P 1'
#
loop_
_entity.id
_entity.type
_entity.pdbx_description
1 polymer ?
#
loop_
_entity_poly.entity_id
_entity_poly.type
_entity_poly.pdbx_seq_one_letter_code
_entity_poly.pdbx_strand_id
1 'polypeptide(L)' 'MKDLGKTTYCLGLQLEHTFGGVLMYQSNYTKKVLEKFNMKDVYPLKTPMVGKSLVEKNPFRPE' A
#
# COMPACT_ATOMS: atom_id res chain seq x y z
N MET A 1 -19.92 -12.49 13.15
CA MET A 1 -19.56 -11.35 12.27
C MET A 1 -20.53 -11.37 11.10
N LYS A 2 -21.20 -10.26 10.77
CA LYS A 2 -22.11 -10.20 9.61
C LYS A 2 -21.28 -10.15 8.33
N ASP A 3 -21.71 -10.88 7.30
CA ASP A 3 -21.16 -10.76 5.96
C ASP A 3 -21.54 -9.38 5.40
N LEU A 4 -20.52 -8.60 5.03
CA LEU A 4 -20.63 -7.26 4.45
C LEU A 4 -20.68 -7.30 2.91
N GLY A 5 -20.56 -8.50 2.32
CA GLY A 5 -20.50 -8.71 0.89
C GLY A 5 -19.10 -8.47 0.31
N LYS A 6 -19.02 -8.35 -1.02
CA LYS A 6 -17.75 -8.14 -1.73
C LYS A 6 -17.18 -6.76 -1.41
N THR A 7 -15.91 -6.71 -1.00
CA THR A 7 -15.25 -5.46 -0.59
C THR A 7 -14.82 -4.67 -1.83
N THR A 8 -15.28 -3.43 -1.94
CA THR A 8 -14.87 -2.52 -3.03
C THR A 8 -13.79 -1.53 -2.59
N TYR A 9 -13.64 -1.30 -1.29
CA TYR A 9 -12.66 -0.38 -0.72
C TYR A 9 -12.19 -0.85 0.66
N CYS A 10 -10.88 -0.83 0.90
CA CYS A 10 -10.28 -1.15 2.19
C CYS A 10 -9.03 -0.30 2.40
N LEU A 11 -8.91 0.39 3.54
CA LEU A 11 -7.71 1.17 3.93
C LEU A 11 -7.24 2.22 2.90
N GLY A 12 -8.10 2.69 2.00
CA GLY A 12 -7.69 3.62 0.94
C GLY A 12 -7.40 2.96 -0.41
N LEU A 13 -7.48 1.63 -0.47
CA LEU A 13 -7.25 0.80 -1.66
C LEU A 13 -8.60 0.41 -2.25
N GLN A 14 -8.74 0.61 -3.55
CA GLN A 14 -9.94 0.17 -4.27
C GLN A 14 -9.71 -1.24 -4.81
N LEU A 15 -10.72 -2.07 -4.68
CA LEU A 15 -10.68 -3.49 -4.99
C LEU A 15 -11.76 -3.82 -6.01
N GLU A 16 -11.40 -4.63 -7.00
CA GLU A 16 -12.33 -5.13 -8.01
C GLU A 16 -12.25 -6.66 -8.04
N HIS A 17 -13.38 -7.30 -7.80
CA HIS A 17 -13.50 -8.75 -7.83
C HIS A 17 -13.83 -9.21 -9.24
N THR A 18 -12.88 -9.85 -9.90
CA THR A 18 -13.04 -10.49 -11.20
C THR A 18 -13.18 -12.00 -11.03
N PHE A 19 -13.53 -12.72 -12.10
CA PHE A 19 -13.58 -14.18 -12.08
C PHE A 19 -12.20 -14.83 -11.84
N GLY A 20 -11.12 -14.15 -12.24
CA GLY A 20 -9.74 -14.63 -12.09
C GLY A 20 -9.04 -14.21 -10.79
N GLY A 21 -9.69 -13.45 -9.92
CA GLY A 21 -9.10 -12.93 -8.68
C GLY A 21 -9.48 -11.49 -8.37
N VAL A 22 -8.70 -10.84 -7.51
CA VAL A 22 -8.94 -9.46 -7.07
C VAL A 22 -7.92 -8.52 -7.70
N LEU A 23 -8.39 -7.52 -8.44
CA LEU A 23 -7.58 -6.39 -8.86
C LEU A 23 -7.57 -5.34 -7.75
N MET A 24 -6.39 -4.75 -7.50
CA MET A 24 -6.20 -3.71 -6.51
C MET A 24 -5.69 -2.43 -7.17
N TYR A 25 -6.41 -1.33 -6.97
CA TYR A 25 -6.04 -0.01 -7.44
C TYR A 25 -5.45 0.80 -6.27
N GLN A 26 -4.18 1.19 -6.42
CA GLN A 26 -3.40 1.84 -5.36
C GLN A 26 -3.08 3.32 -5.60
N SER A 27 -3.46 3.88 -6.76
CA SER A 27 -3.09 5.25 -7.15
C SER A 27 -3.42 6.30 -6.09
N ASN A 28 -4.63 6.26 -5.53
CA ASN A 28 -5.06 7.19 -4.50
C ASN A 28 -4.31 6.97 -3.17
N TYR A 29 -4.08 5.71 -2.80
CA TYR A 29 -3.30 5.37 -1.61
C TYR A 29 -1.87 5.90 -1.72
N THR A 30 -1.19 5.62 -2.84
CA THR A 30 0.17 6.11 -3.10
C THR A 30 0.23 7.64 -3.06
N LYS A 31 -0.73 8.33 -3.69
CA LYS A 31 -0.80 9.79 -3.65
C LYS A 31 -0.92 10.33 -2.21
N LYS A 32 -1.80 9.74 -1.40
CA LYS A 32 -1.97 10.12 0.01
C LYS A 32 -0.71 9.88 0.84
N VAL A 33 -0.03 8.76 0.60
CA VAL A 33 1.25 8.46 1.28
C VAL A 33 2.31 9.50 0.91
N LEU A 34 2.46 9.82 -0.38
CA LEU A 34 3.42 10.83 -0.83
C LEU A 34 3.10 12.22 -0.25
N GLU A 35 1.83 12.63 -0.23
CA GLU A 35 1.39 13.89 0.39
C GLU A 35 1.70 13.91 1.89
N LYS A 36 1.40 12.82 2.62
CA LYS A 36 1.65 12.71 4.06
C LYS A 36 3.12 12.91 4.44
N PHE A 37 4.05 12.48 3.59
CA PHE A 37 5.48 12.60 3.83
C PHE A 37 6.14 13.77 3.08
N ASN A 38 5.36 14.68 2.50
CA ASN A 38 5.85 15.80 1.68
C ASN A 38 6.75 15.35 0.52
N MET A 39 6.45 14.19 -0.07
CA MET A 39 7.20 13.56 -1.16
C MET A 39 6.53 13.68 -2.53
N LYS A 40 5.38 14.35 -2.62
CA LYS A 40 4.60 14.46 -3.86
C LYS A 40 5.38 15.08 -5.03
N ASP A 41 6.18 16.11 -4.75
CA ASP A 41 6.91 16.89 -5.75
C ASP A 41 8.44 16.63 -5.70
N VAL A 42 8.85 15.54 -5.05
CA VAL A 42 10.26 15.17 -4.91
C VAL A 42 10.75 14.46 -6.17
N TYR A 43 12.03 14.61 -6.48
CA TYR A 43 12.67 13.90 -7.60
C TYR A 43 12.50 12.38 -7.45
N PRO A 44 12.03 11.66 -8.49
CA PRO A 44 11.85 10.21 -8.42
C PRO A 44 13.15 9.50 -8.05
N LEU A 45 13.11 8.70 -6.99
CA LEU A 45 14.23 7.83 -6.62
C LEU A 45 14.08 6.48 -7.31
N LYS A 46 15.13 6.02 -7.99
CA LYS A 46 15.19 4.68 -8.60
C LYS A 46 15.02 3.56 -7.56
N THR A 47 15.44 3.82 -6.33
CA THR A 47 15.28 2.91 -5.19
C THR A 47 14.66 3.69 -4.02
N PRO A 48 13.34 3.60 -3.79
CA PRO A 48 12.63 4.42 -2.82
C PRO A 48 13.00 4.12 -1.36
N MET A 49 13.67 2.98 -1.10
CA MET A 49 14.34 2.68 0.16
C MET A 49 15.83 2.51 -0.10
N VAL A 50 16.67 3.37 0.47
CA VAL A 50 18.07 2.98 0.69
C VAL A 50 18.02 1.82 1.68
N GLY A 51 18.67 0.70 1.35
CA GLY A 51 18.82 -0.47 2.20
C GLY A 51 19.64 -0.21 3.46
N LYS A 52 19.29 0.81 4.25
CA LYS A 52 19.70 0.91 5.63
C LYS A 52 18.89 -0.17 6.35
N SER A 53 19.55 -1.30 6.59
CA SER A 53 19.13 -2.30 7.56
C SER A 53 18.91 -1.59 8.89
N LEU A 54 17.70 -1.10 9.14
CA LEU A 54 17.26 -0.82 10.49
C LEU A 54 17.05 -2.19 11.12
N VAL A 55 18.08 -2.63 11.84
CA VAL A 55 18.01 -3.67 12.86
C VAL A 55 17.12 -3.13 13.99
N GLU A 56 15.86 -2.87 13.67
CA GLU A 56 14.78 -2.85 14.64
C GLU A 56 14.00 -4.10 14.32
N LYS A 57 13.88 -4.99 15.31
CA LYS A 57 13.19 -6.27 15.18
C LYS A 57 11.80 -6.03 14.62
N ASN A 58 11.64 -6.22 13.32
CA ASN A 58 10.35 -6.08 12.66
C ASN A 58 9.46 -7.23 13.15
N PRO A 59 8.38 -6.96 13.91
CA PRO A 59 7.52 -8.01 14.45
C PRO A 59 6.74 -8.77 13.38
N PHE A 60 6.82 -8.34 12.12
CA PHE A 60 6.18 -8.96 10.96
C PHE A 60 7.16 -9.64 10.02
N ARG A 61 8.42 -9.84 10.43
CA ARG A 61 9.36 -10.65 9.66
C ARG A 61 8.92 -12.13 9.76
N PRO A 62 8.65 -12.83 8.65
CA PRO A 62 8.41 -14.28 8.68
C PRO A 62 9.66 -14.99 9.22
N GLU A 63 9.48 -15.97 10.11
CA GLU A 63 10.57 -16.88 10.54
C GLU A 63 11.04 -17.79 9.40
#